data_AF-A0A1J3DTL9-F1
#
_entry.id   AF-A0A1J3DTL9-F1
#
_cell.length_a   1.000
_cell.length_b   1.000
_cell.length_c   1.000
_cell.angle_alpha   90.00
_cell.angle_beta   90.00
_cell.angle_gamma   90.00
#
_symmetry.space_group_name_H-M   'P 1'
#
loop_
_entity.id
_entity.type
_entity.pdbx_description
1 polymer ?
#
loop_
_entity_poly.entity_id
_entity_poly.type
_entity_poly.pdbx_seq_one_letter_code
_entity_poly.pdbx_strand_id
1 'polypeptide(L)'
;ITWSTMLRAYIKNNRMDDARKLFDEMPEKNEPSWTSMLMVYTQNGRIEEAEELFEAMPEKTDFACTVMIVGFGKKGEIAKARKVFDSMKERDDTAWR
;
A
#
# COMPACT_ATOMS: atom_id res chain seq x y z
N ILE A 1 -4.35 18.04 -6.94
CA ILE A 1 -3.31 18.30 -5.90
C ILE A 1 -3.91 18.43 -4.48
N THR A 2 -5.22 18.67 -4.31
CA THR A 2 -5.88 18.81 -2.99
C THR A 2 -6.00 17.51 -2.20
N TRP A 3 -6.48 16.42 -2.82
CA TRP A 3 -6.73 15.14 -2.16
C TRP A 3 -5.48 14.52 -1.53
N SER A 4 -4.35 14.48 -2.25
CA SER A 4 -3.09 13.95 -1.73
C SER A 4 -2.55 14.75 -0.55
N THR A 5 -2.75 16.07 -0.53
CA THR A 5 -2.34 16.93 0.60
C THR A 5 -3.24 16.69 1.82
N MET A 6 -4.55 16.59 1.62
CA MET A 6 -5.50 16.26 2.69
C MET A 6 -5.25 14.86 3.27
N LEU A 7 -4.97 13.88 2.40
CA LEU A 7 -4.61 12.52 2.79
C LEU A 7 -3.37 12.55 3.71
N ARG A 8 -2.30 13.22 3.28
CA ARG A 8 -1.07 13.38 4.08
C ARG A 8 -1.32 14.10 5.41
N ALA A 9 -2.24 15.06 5.45
CA ALA A 9 -2.60 15.76 6.68
C ALA A 9 -3.34 14.84 7.67
N TYR A 10 -4.31 14.04 7.20
CA TYR A 10 -5.00 13.06 8.05
C TYR A 10 -4.06 11.96 8.52
N ILE A 11 -3.18 11.49 7.64
CA ILE A 11 -2.11 10.54 7.95
C ILE A 11 -1.24 11.07 9.09
N LYS A 12 -0.73 12.31 8.97
CA LYS A 12 0.15 12.93 9.98
C LYS A 12 -0.52 13.10 11.34
N ASN A 13 -1.85 13.26 11.36
CA ASN A 13 -2.64 13.43 12.58
C ASN A 13 -3.18 12.12 13.15
N ASN A 14 -2.69 10.97 12.67
CA ASN A 14 -3.15 9.63 13.05
C ASN A 14 -4.66 9.39 12.84
N ARG A 15 -5.31 10.15 11.95
CA ARG A 15 -6.74 10.07 11.63
C ARG A 15 -6.98 9.12 10.46
N MET A 16 -6.68 7.85 10.68
CA MET A 16 -6.64 6.84 9.62
C MET A 16 -7.98 6.57 8.98
N ASP A 17 -9.05 6.54 9.77
CA ASP A 17 -10.38 6.26 9.25
C ASP A 17 -10.89 7.43 8.38
N ASP A 18 -10.47 8.66 8.69
CA ASP A 18 -10.75 9.83 7.86
C ASP A 18 -9.90 9.85 6.60
N ALA A 19 -8.62 9.46 6.69
CA ALA A 19 -7.78 9.25 5.51
C ALA A 19 -8.39 8.19 4.57
N ARG A 20 -8.94 7.10 5.14
CA ARG A 20 -9.60 6.04 4.38
C ARG A 20 -10.88 6.52 3.70
N LYS A 21 -11.76 7.22 4.42
CA LYS A 21 -12.96 7.82 3.82
C LYS A 21 -12.61 8.77 2.69
N LEU A 22 -11.63 9.65 2.92
CA LEU A 22 -11.16 10.58 1.92
C LEU A 22 -10.64 9.84 0.67
N PHE A 23 -9.85 8.79 0.88
CA PHE A 23 -9.35 7.94 -0.21
C PHE A 23 -10.50 7.28 -0.97
N ASP A 24 -11.48 6.70 -0.28
CA ASP A 24 -12.64 6.05 -0.90
C ASP A 24 -13.48 7.05 -1.72
N GLU A 25 -13.64 8.28 -1.24
CA GLU A 25 -14.33 9.39 -1.92
C GLU A 25 -13.55 9.98 -3.12
N MET A 26 -12.26 9.66 -3.28
CA MET A 26 -11.49 10.15 -4.43
C MET A 26 -12.11 9.63 -5.74
N PRO A 27 -12.53 10.53 -6.66
CA PRO A 27 -13.13 10.14 -7.93
C PRO A 27 -12.14 9.39 -8.83
N GLU A 28 -10.87 9.78 -8.76
CA GLU A 28 -9.75 9.09 -9.42
C GLU A 28 -8.66 8.77 -8.39
N LYS A 29 -8.40 7.47 -8.22
CA LYS A 29 -7.32 6.97 -7.36
C LYS A 29 -6.11 6.66 -8.24
N ASN A 30 -5.00 7.33 -7.99
CA ASN A 30 -3.75 7.12 -8.71
C ASN A 30 -2.75 6.33 -7.87
N GLU A 31 -1.72 5.80 -8.52
CA GLU A 31 -0.67 4.99 -7.88
C GLU A 31 -0.09 5.63 -6.60
N PRO A 32 0.24 6.94 -6.55
CA PRO A 32 0.72 7.58 -5.33
C PRO A 32 -0.28 7.59 -4.18
N SER A 33 -1.59 7.63 -4.45
CA SER A 33 -2.62 7.62 -3.42
C SER A 33 -2.75 6.25 -2.74
N TRP A 34 -2.69 5.16 -3.53
CA TRP A 34 -2.68 3.79 -3.03
C TRP A 34 -1.44 3.52 -2.17
N THR A 35 -0.26 3.85 -2.69
CA THR A 35 1.01 3.61 -1.99
C THR A 35 1.13 4.43 -0.72
N SER A 36 0.62 5.66 -0.71
CA SER A 36 0.53 6.48 0.51
C SER A 36 -0.31 5.82 1.59
N MET A 37 -1.47 5.26 1.25
CA MET A 37 -2.31 4.55 2.21
C MET A 37 -1.65 3.26 2.72
N LEU A 38 -1.02 2.49 1.84
CA LEU A 38 -0.27 1.28 2.22
C LEU A 38 0.87 1.58 3.20
N MET A 39 1.68 2.61 2.92
CA MET A 39 2.78 3.00 3.80
C MET A 39 2.29 3.33 5.21
N VAL A 40 1.13 3.96 5.29
CA VAL A 40 0.62 4.43 6.57
C VAL A 40 0.01 3.31 7.38
N TYR A 41 -0.78 2.43 6.74
CA TYR A 41 -1.28 1.23 7.40
C TYR A 41 -0.12 0.36 7.90
N THR A 42 0.92 0.18 7.08
CA THR A 42 2.11 -0.60 7.47
C THR A 42 2.94 0.06 8.57
N GLN A 43 3.10 1.38 8.57
CA GLN A 43 3.80 2.10 9.64
C GLN A 43 3.04 2.05 10.98
N ASN A 44 1.72 2.03 10.93
CA ASN A 44 0.87 1.97 12.12
C ASN A 44 0.58 0.54 12.60
N GLY A 45 1.20 -0.48 12.00
CA GLY A 45 1.00 -1.88 12.37
C GLY A 45 -0.35 -2.47 11.95
N ARG A 46 -1.15 -1.72 11.18
CA ARG A 46 -2.44 -2.12 10.59
C ARG A 46 -2.21 -2.92 9.30
N ILE A 47 -1.49 -4.04 9.43
CA ILE A 47 -0.99 -4.81 8.27
C ILE A 47 -2.11 -5.52 7.53
N GLU A 48 -3.13 -5.97 8.24
CA GLU A 48 -4.34 -6.56 7.68
C GLU A 48 -5.04 -5.59 6.73
N GLU A 49 -5.26 -4.34 7.14
CA GLU A 49 -5.88 -3.33 6.29
C GLU A 49 -4.97 -2.92 5.11
N ALA A 50 -3.64 -2.95 5.31
CA ALA A 50 -2.70 -2.74 4.22
C ALA A 50 -2.80 -3.88 3.18
N GLU A 51 -2.94 -5.13 3.63
CA GLU A 51 -3.07 -6.31 2.77
C GLU A 51 -4.38 -6.25 1.97
N GLU A 52 -5.50 -5.94 2.61
CA GLU A 52 -6.78 -5.75 1.92
C GLU A 52 -6.71 -4.65 0.84
N LEU A 53 -6.05 -3.53 1.17
CA LEU A 53 -5.89 -2.43 0.23
C LEU A 53 -4.94 -2.80 -0.92
N PHE A 54 -3.87 -3.54 -0.65
CA PHE A 54 -2.92 -4.00 -1.66
C PHE A 54 -3.57 -4.99 -2.63
N GLU A 55 -4.46 -5.85 -2.14
CA GLU A 55 -5.21 -6.77 -3.02
C GLU A 55 -6.25 -6.03 -3.88
N ALA A 56 -6.85 -4.97 -3.36
CA ALA A 56 -7.76 -4.11 -4.12
C ALA A 56 -7.07 -3.19 -5.14
N MET A 57 -5.74 -3.05 -5.07
CA MET A 57 -4.98 -2.19 -5.97
C MET A 57 -5.01 -2.77 -7.40
N PRO A 58 -5.45 -2.00 -8.42
CA PRO A 58 -5.61 -2.50 -9.79
C PRO A 58 -4.27 -2.88 -10.42
N GLU A 59 -3.21 -2.15 -10.09
CA GLU A 59 -1.85 -2.44 -10.51
C GLU A 59 -0.94 -2.45 -9.30
N LYS A 60 -0.43 -3.62 -8.93
CA LYS A 60 0.55 -3.74 -7.85
C LYS A 60 1.91 -3.28 -8.37
N THR A 61 2.34 -2.07 -7.99
CA THR A 61 3.66 -1.54 -8.37
C THR A 61 4.77 -2.12 -7.51
N ASP A 62 6.00 -2.08 -8.02
CA ASP A 62 7.21 -2.51 -7.30
C ASP A 62 7.35 -1.80 -5.95
N PHE A 63 7.00 -0.52 -5.92
CA PHE A 63 7.00 0.26 -4.70
C PHE A 63 5.94 -0.24 -3.71
N ALA A 64 4.70 -0.50 -4.16
CA ALA A 64 3.65 -1.08 -3.32
C ALA A 64 4.04 -2.46 -2.76
N CYS A 65 4.63 -3.33 -3.60
CA CYS A 65 5.17 -4.63 -3.19
C CYS A 65 6.25 -4.47 -2.10
N THR A 66 7.19 -3.53 -2.29
CA THR A 66 8.25 -3.23 -1.33
C THR A 66 7.69 -2.80 0.02
N VAL A 67 6.67 -1.92 0.01
CA VAL A 67 5.99 -1.47 1.24
C VAL A 67 5.36 -2.65 1.98
N MET A 68 4.69 -3.56 1.28
CA MET A 68 4.07 -4.74 1.89
C MET A 68 5.10 -5.74 2.43
N ILE A 69 6.21 -5.96 1.72
CA ILE A 69 7.31 -6.84 2.18
C ILE A 69 7.87 -6.31 3.51
N VAL A 70 8.15 -5.01 3.60
CA VAL A 70 8.64 -4.38 4.83
C VAL A 70 7.59 -4.47 5.94
N GLY A 71 6.32 -4.23 5.62
CA GLY A 71 5.20 -4.34 6.56
C GLY A 71 5.07 -5.74 7.16
N PHE A 72 5.01 -6.77 6.31
CA PHE A 72 4.96 -8.17 6.75
C PHE A 72 6.21 -8.57 7.54
N GLY A 73 7.39 -8.10 7.13
CA GLY A 73 8.64 -8.33 7.86
C GLY A 73 8.59 -7.80 9.29
N LYS A 74 8.06 -6.58 9.50
CA LYS A 74 7.91 -5.99 10.85
C LYS A 74 6.93 -6.75 11.74
N LYS A 75 5.89 -7.36 11.16
CA LYS A 75 4.93 -8.19 11.89
C LYS A 75 5.43 -9.62 12.15
N GLY A 76 6.47 -10.06 11.45
CA GLY A 76 6.98 -11.44 11.49
C GLY A 76 6.30 -12.39 10.51
N GLU A 77 5.48 -11.88 9.59
CA GLU A 77 4.75 -12.65 8.58
C GLU A 77 5.64 -12.99 7.38
N ILE A 78 6.76 -13.68 7.64
CA ILE A 78 7.83 -13.92 6.65
C ILE A 78 7.32 -14.68 5.41
N ALA A 79 6.37 -15.60 5.59
CA ALA A 79 5.78 -16.35 4.48
C ALA A 79 5.04 -15.42 3.50
N LYS A 80 4.28 -14.44 4.01
CA LYS A 80 3.58 -13.45 3.18
C LYS A 80 4.57 -12.50 2.49
N ALA A 81 5.59 -12.04 3.22
CA ALA A 81 6.66 -11.22 2.66
C ALA A 81 7.37 -11.92 1.49
N ARG A 82 7.71 -13.20 1.66
CA ARG A 82 8.31 -14.03 0.60
C ARG A 82 7.39 -14.12 -0.62
N LYS A 83 6.10 -14.43 -0.41
CA LYS A 83 5.13 -14.57 -1.51
C LYS A 83 5.04 -13.31 -2.37
N VAL A 84 4.99 -12.13 -1.73
CA VAL A 84 4.95 -10.85 -2.47
C VAL A 84 6.25 -10.62 -3.24
N PHE A 85 7.41 -10.91 -2.63
CA PHE A 85 8.70 -10.77 -3.29
C PHE A 85 8.87 -11.69 -4.50
N ASP A 86 8.45 -12.94 -4.40
CA ASP A 86 8.54 -13.90 -5.51
C ASP A 86 7.64 -13.48 -6.67
N SER A 87 6.44 -12.95 -6.39
CA SER A 87 5.54 -12.42 -7.42
C SER A 87 6.11 -11.21 -8.19
N MET A 88 6.98 -10.43 -7.54
CA MET A 88 7.66 -9.30 -8.17
C MET A 88 8.72 -9.77 -9.17
N LYS A 89 9.50 -10.81 -8.81
CA LYS A 89 10.50 -11.41 -9.69
C LYS A 89 9.90 -12.00 -10.96
N GLU A 90 8.77 -12.70 -10.84
CA GLU A 90 8.09 -13.27 -12.00
C GLU A 90 7.60 -12.18 -12.97
N ARG A 91 7.20 -11.00 -12.47
CA ARG A 91 6.78 -9.88 -13.31
C ARG A 91 7.95 -9.24 -14.04
N ASP A 92 9.09 -9.04 -13.38
CA ASP A 92 10.30 -8.58 -14.05
C ASP A 92 10.74 -9.58 -15.14
N ASP A 93 10.84 -10.88 -14.82
CA ASP A 93 11.26 -11.89 -15.81
C ASP A 93 10.30 -12.01 -17.00
N THR A 94 9.02 -11.72 -16.82
CA THR A 94 8.01 -11.78 -17.90
C THR A 94 7.88 -10.48 -18.70
N ALA A 95 8.24 -9.33 -18.12
CA ALA A 95 8.17 -8.02 -18.78
C ALA A 95 9.24 -7.82 -19.87
N TRP A 96 10.34 -8.59 -19.85
CA TRP A 96 11.47 -8.47 -20.78
C TRP A 96 11.53 -9.55 -21.88
N ARG A 97 10.43 -10.27 -22.17
CA ARG A 97 10.37 -11.26 -23.26
C ARG A 97 9.82 -10.71 -24.57
#